data_AF-A0A2N2RG72-F1
#
_entry.id   AF-A0A2N2RG72-F1
#
_cell.length_a   1.000
_cell.length_b   1.000
_cell.length_c   1.000
_cell.angle_alpha   90.00
_cell.angle_beta   90.00
_cell.angle_gamma   90.00
#
_symmetry.space_group_name_H-M   'P 1'
#
loop_
_entity.id
_entity.type
_entity.pdbx_description
1 polymer ?
#
loop_
_entity_poly.entity_id
_entity_poly.type
_entity_poly.pdbx_seq_one_letter_code
_entity_poly.pdbx_strand_id
1 'polypeptide(L)'
;IDKWAWRGIRVLSLVGMMMDYMLPKRVMSWKEAWEIYFEQNGGALFADLARYGIKVPECLTQCSEDKEHISHQAWATFYQYGGAAAFHTWMPNDEEMDWLSAKYPNTFDKYYRARFTHWRDEAEKGNRFYSNTLPMLCQVCQIPMIFTEPGDPTKICYRESEYEGEKYHTCSDGCQHIFDDEPEKYAQAWLPVHQIYQGNCFPEGTDPTVEGFDPLAAVLDWYHFNNGHDNLDFEGSRDQANFAAWRGMATKNT
;
A
#
# COMPACT_ATOMS: atom_id res chain seq x y z
N ILE A 1 0.70 19.25 -14.86
CA ILE A 1 1.83 18.47 -14.28
C ILE A 1 1.42 17.95 -12.92
N ASP A 2 0.86 18.81 -12.06
CA ASP A 2 0.39 18.52 -10.70
C ASP A 2 -0.46 17.24 -10.59
N LYS A 3 -1.51 17.10 -11.40
CA LYS A 3 -2.36 15.89 -11.46
C LYS A 3 -1.54 14.60 -11.57
N TRP A 4 -0.63 14.54 -12.53
CA TRP A 4 0.14 13.32 -12.81
C TRP A 4 1.31 13.12 -11.85
N ALA A 5 1.88 14.20 -11.32
CA ALA A 5 2.84 14.11 -10.22
C ALA A 5 2.17 13.42 -9.03
N TRP A 6 0.99 13.89 -8.60
CA TRP A 6 0.30 13.32 -7.45
C TRP A 6 -0.17 11.88 -7.68
N ARG A 7 -0.79 11.58 -8.83
CA ARG A 7 -1.17 10.18 -9.14
C ARG A 7 0.05 9.26 -9.22
N GLY A 8 1.15 9.75 -9.79
CA GLY A 8 2.42 9.02 -9.84
C GLY A 8 2.95 8.68 -8.45
N ILE A 9 2.99 9.67 -7.55
CA ILE A 9 3.41 9.49 -6.15
C ILE A 9 2.57 8.43 -5.43
N ARG A 10 1.25 8.47 -5.60
CA ARG A 10 0.36 7.49 -5.00
C ARG A 10 0.64 6.07 -5.50
N VAL A 11 0.81 5.89 -6.82
CA VAL A 11 1.21 4.57 -7.37
C VAL A 11 2.58 4.13 -6.87
N LEU A 12 3.55 5.05 -6.79
CA LEU A 12 4.90 4.76 -6.30
C LEU A 12 4.96 4.35 -4.82
N SER A 13 3.88 4.54 -4.04
CA SER A 13 3.78 3.99 -2.68
C SER A 13 3.94 2.46 -2.68
N LEU A 14 3.49 1.77 -3.74
CA LEU A 14 3.71 0.32 -3.91
C LEU A 14 5.19 -0.02 -4.11
N VAL A 15 5.92 0.83 -4.83
CA VAL A 15 7.37 0.67 -5.06
C VAL A 15 8.14 0.93 -3.77
N GLY A 16 7.76 1.97 -3.00
CA GLY A 16 8.37 2.25 -1.71
C GLY A 16 8.23 1.10 -0.72
N MET A 17 7.04 0.50 -0.64
CA MET A 17 6.81 -0.73 0.12
C MET A 17 7.73 -1.87 -0.35
N MET A 18 7.76 -2.14 -1.66
CA MET A 18 8.56 -3.23 -2.23
C MET A 18 10.05 -3.07 -1.88
N MET A 19 10.60 -1.86 -2.06
CA MET A 19 12.02 -1.59 -1.81
C MET A 19 12.43 -1.80 -0.35
N ASP A 20 11.61 -1.32 0.59
CA ASP A 20 11.95 -1.36 2.02
C ASP A 20 11.70 -2.74 2.66
N TYR A 21 10.68 -3.48 2.18
CA TYR A 21 10.18 -4.68 2.85
C TYR A 21 10.37 -5.98 2.08
N MET A 22 10.27 -5.96 0.75
CA MET A 22 10.25 -7.20 -0.05
C MET A 22 11.64 -7.65 -0.51
N LEU A 23 12.63 -6.74 -0.51
CA LEU A 23 13.98 -7.04 -0.96
C LEU A 23 14.87 -7.55 0.19
N PRO A 24 15.31 -8.83 0.18
CA PRO A 24 16.16 -9.35 1.24
C PRO A 24 17.54 -8.66 1.30
N LYS A 25 18.03 -8.20 0.15
CA LYS A 25 19.24 -7.39 0.04
C LYS A 25 18.86 -5.95 -0.30
N ARG A 26 18.82 -5.10 0.72
CA ARG A 26 18.44 -3.70 0.58
C ARG A 26 19.58 -2.88 0.01
N VAL A 27 19.28 -2.04 -0.99
CA VAL A 27 20.26 -1.15 -1.64
C VAL A 27 20.21 0.25 -1.01
N MET A 28 19.01 0.80 -0.89
CA MET A 28 18.69 2.10 -0.29
C MET A 28 17.25 2.09 0.23
N SER A 29 16.89 3.01 1.12
CA SER A 29 15.49 3.17 1.52
C SER A 29 14.67 3.91 0.46
N TRP A 30 13.35 3.75 0.51
CA TRP A 30 12.43 4.59 -0.27
C TRP A 30 12.70 6.08 -0.05
N LYS A 31 12.93 6.51 1.19
CA LYS A 31 13.30 7.89 1.50
C LYS A 31 14.55 8.36 0.74
N GLU A 32 15.62 7.58 0.78
CA GLU A 32 16.86 7.90 0.06
C GLU A 32 16.63 7.95 -1.46
N ALA A 33 15.84 7.02 -2.00
CA ALA A 33 15.46 7.01 -3.41
C ALA A 33 14.66 8.27 -3.78
N TRP A 34 13.70 8.69 -2.94
CA TRP A 34 12.92 9.90 -3.15
C TRP A 34 13.80 11.16 -3.15
N GLU A 35 14.70 11.27 -2.17
CA GLU A 35 15.64 12.40 -2.05
C GLU A 35 16.52 12.54 -3.29
N ILE A 36 17.05 11.44 -3.82
CA ILE A 36 17.91 11.47 -5.00
C ILE A 36 17.09 11.71 -6.28
N TYR A 37 16.08 10.88 -6.52
CA TYR A 37 15.43 10.83 -7.83
C TYR A 37 14.33 11.87 -8.02
N PHE A 38 13.69 12.34 -6.94
CA PHE A 38 12.67 13.38 -7.02
C PHE A 38 13.16 14.73 -6.52
N GLU A 39 13.69 14.82 -5.29
CA GLU A 39 14.05 16.13 -4.73
C GLU A 39 15.25 16.74 -5.46
N GLN A 40 16.34 15.97 -5.67
CA GLN A 40 17.53 16.47 -6.38
C GLN A 40 17.31 16.52 -7.90
N ASN A 41 17.07 15.36 -8.53
CA ASN A 41 16.96 15.29 -10.00
C ASN A 41 15.71 16.02 -10.53
N GLY A 42 14.58 15.84 -9.86
CA GLY A 42 13.34 16.56 -10.20
C GLY A 42 13.46 18.05 -9.95
N GLY A 43 14.11 18.46 -8.86
CA GLY A 43 14.43 19.87 -8.59
C GLY A 43 15.24 20.52 -9.72
N ALA A 44 16.27 19.83 -10.22
CA ALA A 44 17.07 20.30 -11.36
C ALA A 44 16.23 20.42 -12.66
N LEU A 45 15.34 19.46 -12.91
CA LEU A 45 14.40 19.53 -14.05
C LEU A 45 13.48 20.74 -13.94
N PHE A 46 12.86 20.98 -12.79
CA PHE A 46 11.95 22.13 -12.62
C PHE A 46 12.67 23.48 -12.67
N ALA A 47 13.94 23.54 -12.28
CA ALA A 47 14.77 24.72 -12.47
C ALA A 47 14.96 25.06 -13.96
N ASP A 48 15.18 24.06 -14.83
CA ASP A 48 15.24 24.28 -16.28
C ASP A 48 13.86 24.65 -16.86
N LEU A 49 12.78 24.02 -16.37
CA LEU A 49 11.42 24.30 -16.84
C LEU A 49 10.89 25.68 -16.40
N ALA A 50 11.50 26.31 -15.40
CA ALA A 50 11.13 27.64 -14.93
C ALA A 50 11.20 28.71 -16.03
N ARG A 51 12.05 28.52 -17.07
CA ARG A 51 12.10 29.40 -18.25
C ARG A 51 10.80 29.44 -19.05
N TYR A 52 9.94 28.43 -18.90
CA TYR A 52 8.61 28.35 -19.50
C TYR A 52 7.50 28.79 -18.52
N GLY A 53 7.85 29.31 -17.34
CA GLY A 53 6.88 29.66 -16.30
C GLY A 53 6.31 28.47 -15.53
N ILE A 54 6.85 27.27 -15.73
CA ILE A 54 6.45 26.05 -15.02
C ILE A 54 7.07 26.05 -13.63
N LYS A 55 6.26 25.74 -12.62
CA LYS A 55 6.68 25.66 -11.21
C LYS A 55 6.73 24.21 -10.74
N VAL A 56 7.47 23.98 -9.66
CA VAL A 56 7.44 22.73 -8.90
C VAL A 56 6.00 22.50 -8.40
N PRO A 57 5.41 21.32 -8.61
CA PRO A 57 4.09 20.98 -8.07
C PRO A 57 4.05 21.14 -6.56
N GLU A 58 3.04 21.83 -6.04
CA GLU A 58 2.88 22.08 -4.60
C GLU A 58 2.81 20.79 -3.79
N CYS A 59 2.24 19.74 -4.39
CA CYS A 59 2.11 18.43 -3.80
C CYS A 59 3.45 17.79 -3.40
N LEU A 60 4.57 18.22 -3.98
CA LEU A 60 5.90 17.73 -3.61
C LEU A 60 6.33 18.17 -2.21
N THR A 61 5.78 19.28 -1.70
CA THR A 61 5.99 19.70 -0.30
C THR A 61 5.50 18.62 0.65
N GLN A 62 4.31 18.07 0.38
CA GLN A 62 3.77 16.97 1.16
C GLN A 62 4.63 15.71 1.04
N CYS A 63 5.17 15.45 -0.14
CA CYS A 63 5.97 14.26 -0.38
C CYS A 63 7.28 14.22 0.41
N SER A 64 7.84 15.39 0.75
CA SER A 64 9.00 15.48 1.62
C SER A 64 8.71 15.01 3.05
N GLU A 65 7.44 15.01 3.49
CA GLU A 65 7.02 14.38 4.74
C GLU A 65 6.59 12.92 4.50
N ASP A 66 5.74 12.67 3.50
CA ASP A 66 5.19 11.34 3.19
C ASP A 66 6.30 10.29 3.01
N LYS A 67 7.47 10.67 2.46
CA LYS A 67 8.60 9.75 2.23
C LYS A 67 9.07 9.02 3.49
N GLU A 68 8.84 9.59 4.68
CA GLU A 68 9.19 9.00 5.98
C GLU A 68 8.15 7.97 6.49
N HIS A 69 7.06 7.77 5.75
CA HIS A 69 5.86 7.08 6.23
C HIS A 69 5.28 6.05 5.24
N ILE A 70 5.27 6.35 3.94
CA ILE A 70 4.41 5.61 2.98
C ILE A 70 4.74 4.12 2.87
N SER A 71 6.01 3.73 2.92
CA SER A 71 6.39 2.31 2.77
C SER A 71 5.89 1.50 3.96
N HIS A 72 5.99 2.07 5.17
CA HIS A 72 5.51 1.45 6.42
C HIS A 72 3.98 1.35 6.45
N GLN A 73 3.28 2.42 6.03
CA GLN A 73 1.81 2.43 5.93
C GLN A 73 1.30 1.40 4.92
N ALA A 74 1.93 1.34 3.75
CA ALA A 74 1.59 0.38 2.71
C ALA A 74 1.86 -1.07 3.16
N TRP A 75 3.03 -1.36 3.74
CA TRP A 75 3.34 -2.71 4.23
C TRP A 75 2.37 -3.15 5.32
N ALA A 76 2.08 -2.28 6.29
CA ALA A 76 1.11 -2.58 7.34
C ALA A 76 -0.29 -2.89 6.77
N THR A 77 -0.68 -2.22 5.69
CA THR A 77 -1.95 -2.44 5.00
C THR A 77 -1.98 -3.80 4.30
N PHE A 78 -0.94 -4.12 3.53
CA PHE A 78 -0.85 -5.42 2.86
C PHE A 78 -0.66 -6.58 3.85
N TYR A 79 -0.02 -6.34 4.99
CA TYR A 79 0.08 -7.35 6.04
C TYR A 79 -1.31 -7.79 6.53
N GLN A 80 -2.12 -6.83 6.98
CA GLN A 80 -3.47 -7.14 7.48
C GLN A 80 -4.42 -7.62 6.38
N TYR A 81 -4.24 -7.21 5.13
CA TYR A 81 -5.05 -7.65 3.99
C TYR A 81 -4.39 -8.75 3.16
N GLY A 82 -3.37 -9.43 3.70
CA GLY A 82 -2.62 -10.48 2.98
C GLY A 82 -3.48 -11.67 2.56
N GLY A 83 -4.69 -11.82 3.12
CA GLY A 83 -5.68 -12.81 2.67
C GLY A 83 -6.27 -12.51 1.28
N ALA A 84 -6.20 -11.27 0.81
CA ALA A 84 -6.76 -10.84 -0.48
C ALA A 84 -5.69 -10.33 -1.47
N ALA A 85 -4.41 -10.62 -1.23
CA ALA A 85 -3.29 -10.24 -2.10
C ALA A 85 -2.66 -11.48 -2.75
N ALA A 86 -2.27 -11.39 -4.03
CA ALA A 86 -1.55 -12.45 -4.76
C ALA A 86 -0.04 -12.46 -4.50
N PHE A 87 0.36 -12.07 -3.29
CA PHE A 87 1.74 -12.17 -2.84
C PHE A 87 1.77 -12.26 -1.32
N HIS A 88 2.84 -12.84 -0.80
CA HIS A 88 3.02 -13.01 0.62
C HIS A 88 3.50 -11.72 1.30
N THR A 89 3.04 -11.51 2.52
CA THR A 89 3.59 -10.51 3.46
C THR A 89 4.18 -11.22 4.66
N TRP A 90 4.97 -10.50 5.46
CA TRP A 90 5.60 -11.01 6.68
C TRP A 90 5.92 -9.86 7.63
N MET A 91 6.25 -10.17 8.89
CA MET A 91 6.83 -9.17 9.79
C MET A 91 8.36 -9.15 9.62
N PRO A 92 9.00 -7.97 9.55
CA PRO A 92 10.45 -7.88 9.47
C PRO A 92 11.12 -8.46 10.72
N ASN A 93 12.28 -9.07 10.55
CA ASN A 93 13.09 -9.52 11.67
C ASN A 93 13.82 -8.34 12.34
N ASP A 94 14.55 -8.61 13.44
CA ASP A 94 15.21 -7.56 14.21
C ASP A 94 16.27 -6.77 13.41
N GLU A 95 17.08 -7.44 12.58
CA GLU A 95 18.07 -6.77 11.72
C GLU A 95 17.39 -5.83 10.71
N GLU A 96 16.26 -6.26 10.17
CA GLU A 96 15.48 -5.47 9.21
C GLU A 96 14.81 -4.27 9.88
N MET A 97 14.27 -4.46 11.08
CA MET A 97 13.74 -3.35 11.88
C MET A 97 14.83 -2.37 12.30
N ASP A 98 16.03 -2.84 12.64
CA ASP A 98 17.17 -1.99 12.97
C ASP A 98 17.65 -1.18 11.77
N TRP A 99 17.66 -1.79 10.57
CA TRP A 99 17.88 -1.06 9.33
C TRP A 99 16.79 0.00 9.09
N LEU A 100 15.51 -0.31 9.32
CA LEU A 100 14.42 0.64 9.19
C LEU A 100 14.58 1.82 10.18
N SER A 101 14.96 1.57 11.44
CA SER A 101 15.27 2.65 12.40
C SER A 101 16.42 3.54 11.94
N ALA A 102 17.49 2.95 11.38
CA ALA A 102 18.62 3.71 10.88
C ALA A 102 18.23 4.59 9.67
N LYS A 103 17.34 4.11 8.81
CA LYS A 103 16.90 4.83 7.59
C LYS A 103 15.78 5.84 7.85
N TYR A 104 14.97 5.61 8.87
CA TYR A 104 13.81 6.41 9.25
C TYR A 104 13.89 6.82 10.73
N PRO A 105 14.95 7.54 11.14
CA PRO A 105 15.26 7.80 12.55
C PRO A 105 14.24 8.69 13.25
N ASN A 106 13.42 9.42 12.50
CA ASN A 106 12.42 10.33 13.04
C ASN A 106 11.04 9.68 13.22
N THR A 107 10.79 8.54 12.57
CA THR A 107 9.44 7.99 12.41
C THR A 107 9.33 6.51 12.76
N PHE A 108 10.29 5.67 12.39
CA PHE A 108 10.13 4.21 12.51
C PHE A 108 9.92 3.74 13.94
N ASP A 109 10.83 4.09 14.85
CA ASP A 109 10.72 3.70 16.26
C ASP A 109 9.53 4.35 16.96
N LYS A 110 9.19 5.58 16.55
CA LYS A 110 8.12 6.37 17.18
C LYS A 110 6.73 5.86 16.84
N TYR A 111 6.51 5.35 15.63
CA TYR A 111 5.16 5.06 15.13
C TYR A 111 4.95 3.61 14.65
N TYR A 112 6.00 2.92 14.20
CA TYR A 112 5.84 1.67 13.44
C TYR A 112 6.43 0.45 14.16
N ARG A 113 7.63 0.55 14.74
CA ARG A 113 8.33 -0.59 15.34
C ARG A 113 7.46 -1.32 16.37
N ALA A 114 6.87 -0.58 17.33
CA ALA A 114 6.05 -1.19 18.38
C ALA A 114 4.84 -1.98 17.82
N ARG A 115 4.18 -1.47 16.77
CA ARG A 115 3.08 -2.17 16.09
C ARG A 115 3.57 -3.46 15.42
N PHE A 116 4.73 -3.40 14.78
CA PHE A 116 5.28 -4.54 14.04
C PHE A 116 5.79 -5.62 14.99
N THR A 117 6.45 -5.24 16.08
CA THR A 117 6.80 -6.16 17.17
C THR A 117 5.56 -6.84 17.74
N HIS A 118 4.51 -6.07 18.06
CA HIS A 118 3.26 -6.65 18.55
C HIS A 118 2.65 -7.68 17.58
N TRP A 119 2.59 -7.36 16.29
CA TRP A 119 2.07 -8.28 15.28
C TRP A 119 2.93 -9.51 15.06
N ARG A 120 4.25 -9.39 15.17
CA ARG A 120 5.17 -10.53 15.14
C ARG A 120 4.93 -11.45 16.34
N ASP A 121 4.87 -10.88 17.55
CA ASP A 121 4.65 -11.64 18.78
C ASP A 121 3.29 -12.37 18.78
N GLU A 122 2.25 -11.75 18.21
CA GLU A 122 0.95 -12.42 18.05
C GLU A 122 1.00 -13.52 16.99
N ALA A 123 1.69 -13.31 15.87
CA ALA A 123 1.88 -14.35 14.86
C ALA A 123 2.62 -15.58 15.41
N GLU A 124 3.67 -15.38 16.23
CA GLU A 124 4.41 -16.46 16.90
C GLU A 124 3.53 -17.29 17.85
N LYS A 125 2.48 -16.69 18.41
CA LYS A 125 1.47 -17.38 19.24
C LYS A 125 0.36 -18.05 18.44
N GLY A 126 0.39 -17.96 17.11
CA GLY A 126 -0.67 -18.46 16.22
C GLY A 126 -1.84 -17.48 16.01
N ASN A 127 -1.73 -16.23 16.48
CA ASN A 127 -2.75 -15.19 16.39
C ASN A 127 -2.42 -14.16 15.30
N ARG A 128 -1.89 -14.60 14.13
CA ARG A 128 -1.56 -13.67 13.04
C ARG A 128 -2.77 -12.83 12.64
N PHE A 129 -2.60 -11.51 12.63
CA PHE A 129 -3.70 -10.58 12.37
C PHE A 129 -4.05 -10.50 10.88
N TYR A 130 -5.31 -10.76 10.55
CA TYR A 130 -5.92 -10.45 9.27
C TYR A 130 -7.17 -9.58 9.49
N SER A 131 -7.32 -8.56 8.66
CA SER A 131 -8.52 -7.74 8.64
C SER A 131 -9.57 -8.38 7.74
N ASN A 132 -10.75 -8.64 8.31
CA ASN A 132 -11.88 -9.23 7.60
C ASN A 132 -12.89 -8.19 7.11
N THR A 133 -12.61 -6.90 7.31
CA THR A 133 -13.46 -5.79 6.86
C THR A 133 -12.79 -5.06 5.71
N LEU A 134 -13.47 -4.93 4.57
CA LEU A 134 -12.93 -4.22 3.41
C LEU A 134 -12.65 -2.74 3.73
N PRO A 135 -11.54 -2.17 3.22
CA PRO A 135 -11.20 -0.77 3.49
C PRO A 135 -12.00 0.19 2.60
N MET A 136 -12.23 1.42 3.08
CA MET A 136 -12.68 2.49 2.20
C MET A 136 -11.54 2.91 1.25
N LEU A 137 -11.86 3.07 -0.02
CA LEU A 137 -10.91 3.40 -1.08
C LEU A 137 -11.04 4.87 -1.49
N CYS A 138 -9.93 5.47 -1.91
CA CYS A 138 -9.92 6.79 -2.52
C CYS A 138 -10.56 6.77 -3.92
N GLN A 139 -11.47 7.69 -4.22
CA GLN A 139 -12.16 7.79 -5.51
C GLN A 139 -11.19 7.99 -6.71
N VAL A 140 -10.01 8.57 -6.48
CA VAL A 140 -9.06 8.94 -7.55
C VAL A 140 -7.91 7.94 -7.73
N CYS A 141 -7.22 7.61 -6.65
CA CYS A 141 -6.08 6.68 -6.71
C CYS A 141 -6.45 5.22 -6.41
N GLN A 142 -7.64 4.98 -5.86
CA GLN A 142 -8.17 3.66 -5.50
C GLN A 142 -7.39 2.89 -4.42
N ILE A 143 -6.33 3.49 -3.87
CA ILE A 143 -5.63 2.97 -2.70
C ILE A 143 -6.56 3.10 -1.48
N PRO A 144 -6.55 2.13 -0.55
CA PRO A 144 -7.13 2.30 0.78
C PRO A 144 -6.75 3.64 1.41
N MET A 145 -7.65 4.28 2.15
CA MET A 145 -7.40 5.59 2.76
C MET A 145 -6.48 5.50 3.99
N ILE A 146 -5.21 5.15 3.75
CA ILE A 146 -4.20 4.82 4.77
C ILE A 146 -3.21 5.96 5.03
N PHE A 147 -3.22 6.98 4.17
CA PHE A 147 -2.30 8.11 4.28
C PHE A 147 -2.73 9.04 5.41
N THR A 148 -1.75 9.66 6.05
CA THR A 148 -1.95 10.45 7.26
C THR A 148 -1.77 11.94 7.01
N GLU A 149 -2.28 12.77 7.92
CA GLU A 149 -2.14 14.22 7.80
C GLU A 149 -0.67 14.67 7.86
N PRO A 150 -0.31 15.72 7.13
CA PRO A 150 1.01 16.36 7.24
C PRO A 150 1.25 16.84 8.67
N GLY A 151 2.45 16.62 9.20
CA GLY A 151 2.81 16.98 10.57
C GLY A 151 2.16 16.15 11.69
N ASP A 152 1.15 15.31 11.41
CA ASP A 152 0.53 14.41 12.39
C ASP A 152 0.24 13.02 11.80
N PRO A 153 1.23 12.10 11.86
CA PRO A 153 1.11 10.76 11.29
C PRO A 153 0.17 9.83 12.09
N THR A 154 -0.58 10.36 13.07
CA THR A 154 -1.59 9.61 13.83
C THR A 154 -3.02 9.87 13.37
N LYS A 155 -3.23 10.84 12.46
CA LYS A 155 -4.54 11.18 11.89
C LYS A 155 -4.60 10.82 10.42
N ILE A 156 -5.69 10.20 9.98
CA ILE A 156 -5.91 9.87 8.57
C ILE A 156 -6.26 11.12 7.78
N CYS A 157 -5.61 11.30 6.62
CA CYS A 157 -5.87 12.39 5.68
C CYS A 157 -7.09 12.07 4.83
N TYR A 158 -8.27 12.23 5.42
CA TYR A 158 -9.55 12.00 4.77
C TYR A 158 -10.13 13.31 4.23
N ARG A 159 -10.66 13.28 3.00
CA ARG A 159 -11.39 14.39 2.39
C ARG A 159 -12.68 13.88 1.75
N GLU A 160 -13.67 14.76 1.67
CA GLU A 160 -14.99 14.50 1.10
C GLU A 160 -15.35 15.60 0.11
N SER A 161 -15.84 15.22 -1.07
CA SER A 161 -16.43 16.11 -2.06
C SER A 161 -17.86 15.66 -2.36
N GLU A 162 -18.72 16.61 -2.76
CA GLU A 162 -20.08 16.33 -3.22
C GLU A 162 -20.17 16.64 -4.72
N TYR A 163 -20.76 15.72 -5.48
CA TYR A 163 -21.01 15.89 -6.92
C TYR A 163 -22.33 15.21 -7.29
N GLU A 164 -23.23 15.96 -7.93
CA GLU A 164 -24.59 15.51 -8.30
C GLU A 164 -25.42 14.92 -7.13
N GLY A 165 -25.22 15.46 -5.92
CA GLY A 165 -25.92 15.00 -4.70
C GLY A 165 -25.32 13.74 -4.06
N GLU A 166 -24.26 13.19 -4.65
CA GLU A 166 -23.53 12.03 -4.13
C GLU A 166 -22.23 12.46 -3.45
N LYS A 167 -21.80 11.66 -2.47
CA LYS A 167 -20.55 11.89 -1.71
C LYS A 167 -19.42 11.02 -2.22
N TYR A 168 -18.24 11.62 -2.36
CA TYR A 168 -17.03 10.96 -2.81
C TYR A 168 -15.89 11.20 -1.82
N HIS A 169 -15.13 10.14 -1.54
CA HIS A 169 -14.08 10.16 -0.53
C HIS A 169 -12.70 10.07 -1.16
N THR A 170 -11.76 10.90 -0.69
CA THR A 170 -10.39 10.90 -1.20
C THR A 170 -9.36 10.90 -0.06
N CYS A 171 -8.18 10.34 -0.34
CA CYS A 171 -7.15 10.08 0.67
C CYS A 171 -6.16 11.24 0.89
N SER A 172 -6.48 12.43 0.39
CA SER A 172 -5.62 13.63 0.46
C SER A 172 -6.21 14.80 -0.30
N ASP A 173 -5.78 16.01 0.05
CA ASP A 173 -6.05 17.23 -0.72
C ASP A 173 -5.68 17.10 -2.21
N GLY A 174 -4.53 16.48 -2.54
CA GLY A 174 -4.16 16.32 -3.95
C GLY A 174 -5.09 15.38 -4.74
N CYS A 175 -5.68 14.36 -4.10
CA CYS A 175 -6.69 13.53 -4.76
C CYS A 175 -8.04 14.23 -4.81
N GLN A 176 -8.39 15.00 -3.77
CA GLN A 176 -9.60 15.81 -3.77
C GLN A 176 -9.57 16.84 -4.90
N HIS A 177 -8.48 17.60 -5.03
CA HIS A 177 -8.31 18.59 -6.08
C HIS A 177 -8.45 17.97 -7.49
N ILE A 178 -7.87 16.78 -7.70
CA ILE A 178 -8.02 16.04 -8.97
C ILE A 178 -9.47 15.59 -9.22
N PHE A 179 -10.18 15.20 -8.16
CA PHE A 179 -11.60 14.84 -8.25
C PHE A 179 -12.43 16.07 -8.62
N ASP A 180 -12.25 17.17 -7.90
CA ASP A 180 -13.04 18.40 -8.07
C ASP A 180 -12.82 19.06 -9.44
N ASP A 181 -11.65 18.87 -10.06
CA ASP A 181 -11.33 19.38 -11.41
C ASP A 181 -11.94 18.53 -12.55
N GLU A 182 -12.09 17.21 -12.36
CA GLU A 182 -12.64 16.28 -13.36
C GLU A 182 -13.65 15.28 -12.74
N PRO A 183 -14.70 15.73 -12.03
CA PRO A 183 -15.57 14.84 -11.26
C PRO A 183 -16.37 13.89 -12.14
N GLU A 184 -16.78 14.32 -13.34
CA GLU A 184 -17.48 13.50 -14.33
C GLU A 184 -16.69 12.23 -14.64
N LYS A 185 -15.35 12.35 -14.68
CA LYS A 185 -14.44 11.25 -15.00
C LYS A 185 -14.28 10.29 -13.83
N TYR A 186 -14.11 10.83 -12.62
CA TYR A 186 -13.80 10.02 -11.45
C TYR A 186 -15.03 9.42 -10.79
N ALA A 187 -16.23 9.99 -10.96
CA ALA A 187 -17.49 9.37 -10.57
C ALA A 187 -17.72 8.00 -11.24
N GLN A 188 -17.13 7.78 -12.41
CA GLN A 188 -17.23 6.53 -13.17
C GLN A 188 -16.28 5.41 -12.68
N ALA A 189 -15.49 5.65 -11.62
CA ALA A 189 -14.46 4.70 -11.19
C ALA A 189 -15.06 3.35 -10.74
N TRP A 190 -14.52 2.26 -11.28
CA TRP A 190 -14.80 0.90 -10.80
C TRP A 190 -13.98 0.64 -9.53
N LEU A 191 -14.53 0.98 -8.36
CA LEU A 191 -13.86 0.77 -7.07
C LEU A 191 -14.04 -0.68 -6.58
N PRO A 192 -12.96 -1.49 -6.46
CA PRO A 192 -13.09 -2.92 -6.18
C PRO A 192 -13.95 -3.25 -4.94
N VAL A 193 -13.79 -2.51 -3.84
CA VAL A 193 -14.58 -2.74 -2.61
C VAL A 193 -16.06 -2.48 -2.82
N HIS A 194 -16.43 -1.41 -3.54
CA HIS A 194 -17.83 -1.12 -3.84
C HIS A 194 -18.43 -2.20 -4.75
N GLN A 195 -17.63 -2.71 -5.68
CA GLN A 195 -18.06 -3.72 -6.65
C GLN A 195 -18.25 -5.09 -5.99
N ILE A 196 -17.43 -5.43 -4.98
CA ILE A 196 -17.67 -6.58 -4.10
C ILE A 196 -19.00 -6.41 -3.36
N TYR A 197 -19.25 -5.25 -2.74
CA TYR A 197 -20.51 -5.00 -2.03
C TYR A 197 -21.74 -4.99 -2.95
N GLN A 198 -21.57 -4.63 -4.23
CA GLN A 198 -22.61 -4.70 -5.25
C GLN A 198 -22.83 -6.13 -5.79
N GLY A 199 -21.95 -7.09 -5.46
CA GLY A 199 -22.02 -8.47 -5.94
C GLY A 199 -21.44 -8.70 -7.33
N ASN A 200 -20.67 -7.74 -7.87
CA ASN A 200 -20.10 -7.80 -9.22
C ASN A 200 -18.76 -8.57 -9.29
N CYS A 201 -18.26 -9.05 -8.16
CA CYS A 201 -16.95 -9.71 -8.03
C CYS A 201 -17.08 -11.15 -7.51
N PHE A 202 -18.13 -11.85 -7.94
CA PHE A 202 -18.35 -13.26 -7.63
C PHE A 202 -18.49 -14.09 -8.92
N PRO A 203 -18.15 -15.38 -8.90
CA PRO A 203 -18.43 -16.28 -10.01
C PRO A 203 -19.92 -16.29 -10.38
N GLU A 204 -20.22 -16.49 -11.66
CA GLU A 204 -21.60 -16.58 -12.16
C GLU A 204 -22.38 -17.67 -11.41
N GLY A 205 -23.58 -17.32 -10.93
CA GLY A 205 -24.44 -18.23 -10.16
C GLY A 205 -24.14 -18.30 -8.66
N THR A 206 -23.20 -17.49 -8.15
CA THR A 206 -22.98 -17.35 -6.70
C THR A 206 -24.21 -16.74 -6.02
N ASP A 207 -24.77 -17.42 -5.02
CA ASP A 207 -25.85 -16.91 -4.17
C ASP A 207 -25.28 -16.44 -2.83
N PRO A 208 -25.11 -15.12 -2.60
CA PRO A 208 -24.55 -14.60 -1.35
C PRO A 208 -25.53 -14.65 -0.17
N THR A 209 -26.77 -15.16 -0.37
CA THR A 209 -27.80 -15.23 0.68
C THR A 209 -27.82 -16.56 1.43
N VAL A 210 -27.05 -17.55 0.98
CA VAL A 210 -26.98 -18.87 1.62
C VAL A 210 -26.33 -18.78 3.01
N GLU A 211 -26.81 -19.61 3.93
CA GLU A 211 -26.22 -19.71 5.27
C GLU A 211 -24.77 -20.18 5.17
N GLY A 212 -23.86 -19.46 5.85
CA GLY A 212 -22.43 -19.76 5.83
C GLY A 212 -21.67 -19.26 4.61
N PHE A 213 -22.26 -18.36 3.79
CA PHE A 213 -21.55 -17.72 2.68
C PHE A 213 -20.26 -17.03 3.16
N ASP A 214 -19.13 -17.42 2.55
CA ASP A 214 -17.83 -16.78 2.75
C ASP A 214 -17.56 -15.80 1.61
N PRO A 215 -17.73 -14.48 1.82
CA PRO A 215 -17.51 -13.49 0.77
C PRO A 215 -16.05 -13.42 0.33
N LEU A 216 -15.09 -13.68 1.22
CA LEU A 216 -13.68 -13.65 0.84
C LEU A 216 -13.37 -14.80 -0.10
N ALA A 217 -13.82 -16.03 0.21
CA ALA A 217 -13.62 -17.18 -0.65
C ALA A 217 -14.20 -16.97 -2.06
N ALA A 218 -15.42 -16.42 -2.16
CA ALA A 218 -16.05 -16.12 -3.45
C ALA A 218 -15.28 -15.07 -4.25
N VAL A 219 -14.77 -14.02 -3.60
CA VAL A 219 -13.92 -13.01 -4.26
C VAL A 219 -12.60 -13.63 -4.73
N LEU A 220 -11.96 -14.47 -3.92
CA LEU A 220 -10.71 -15.13 -4.30
C LEU A 220 -10.89 -16.05 -5.52
N ASP A 221 -12.03 -16.74 -5.61
CA ASP A 221 -12.39 -17.54 -6.78
C ASP A 221 -12.57 -16.64 -8.02
N TRP A 222 -13.26 -15.50 -7.89
CA TRP A 222 -13.39 -14.52 -8.99
C TRP A 222 -12.02 -13.93 -9.41
N TYR A 223 -11.09 -13.74 -8.47
CA TYR A 223 -9.70 -13.33 -8.77
C TYR A 223 -8.85 -14.45 -9.36
N HIS A 224 -9.32 -15.71 -9.35
CA HIS A 224 -8.55 -16.91 -9.66
C HIS A 224 -7.31 -17.10 -8.76
N PHE A 225 -7.44 -16.77 -7.48
CA PHE A 225 -6.36 -17.00 -6.50
C PHE A 225 -6.50 -18.38 -5.87
N ASN A 226 -5.40 -19.12 -5.82
CA ASN A 226 -5.33 -20.36 -5.06
C ASN A 226 -5.14 -20.00 -3.58
N ASN A 227 -6.24 -19.94 -2.83
CA ASN A 227 -6.21 -19.60 -1.40
C ASN A 227 -5.33 -20.60 -0.61
N GLY A 228 -4.45 -20.08 0.24
CA GLY A 228 -3.43 -20.84 0.97
C GLY A 228 -2.16 -21.12 0.17
N HIS A 229 -2.12 -20.75 -1.11
CA HIS A 229 -0.95 -20.90 -1.97
C HIS A 229 -0.41 -19.56 -2.45
N ASP A 230 -1.27 -18.73 -3.06
CA ASP A 230 -0.85 -17.46 -3.69
C ASP A 230 -0.87 -16.28 -2.70
N ASN A 231 -1.57 -16.42 -1.57
CA ASN A 231 -1.84 -15.39 -0.57
C ASN A 231 -1.32 -15.79 0.82
N LEU A 232 -1.70 -15.04 1.87
CA LEU A 232 -1.34 -15.28 3.27
C LEU A 232 0.15 -14.99 3.62
N ASP A 233 0.63 -15.52 4.74
CA ASP A 233 1.98 -15.28 5.26
C ASP A 233 3.03 -15.95 4.39
N PHE A 234 4.23 -15.38 4.33
CA PHE A 234 5.36 -16.08 3.74
C PHE A 234 5.80 -17.25 4.63
N GLU A 235 5.81 -17.03 5.94
CA GLU A 235 6.11 -18.09 6.92
C GLU A 235 5.03 -19.19 6.86
N GLY A 236 5.44 -20.42 6.59
CA GLY A 236 4.54 -21.55 6.37
C GLY A 236 3.97 -21.68 4.95
N SER A 237 4.30 -20.75 4.04
CA SER A 237 3.88 -20.83 2.64
C SER A 237 4.57 -21.98 1.89
N ARG A 238 3.93 -22.41 0.79
CA ARG A 238 4.58 -23.34 -0.14
C ARG A 238 5.82 -22.74 -0.78
N ASP A 239 5.83 -21.44 -1.03
CA ASP A 239 6.98 -20.73 -1.61
C ASP A 239 8.19 -20.79 -0.68
N GLN A 240 8.00 -20.59 0.62
CA GLN A 240 9.06 -20.77 1.61
C GLN A 240 9.57 -22.21 1.63
N ALA A 241 8.68 -23.20 1.61
CA ALA A 241 9.05 -24.61 1.59
C ALA A 241 9.86 -24.98 0.32
N ASN A 242 9.42 -24.51 -0.84
CA ASN A 242 10.11 -24.69 -2.12
C ASN A 242 11.50 -24.04 -2.08
N PHE A 243 11.60 -22.80 -1.60
CA PHE A 243 12.86 -22.08 -1.50
C PHE A 243 13.88 -22.80 -0.61
N ALA A 244 13.44 -23.31 0.55
CA ALA A 244 14.27 -24.09 1.45
C ALA A 244 14.76 -25.39 0.80
N ALA A 245 13.88 -26.11 0.08
CA ALA A 245 14.24 -27.33 -0.63
C ALA A 245 15.29 -27.07 -1.72
N TRP A 246 15.12 -26.03 -2.55
CA TRP A 246 16.05 -25.69 -3.62
C TRP A 246 17.40 -25.21 -3.08
N ARG A 247 17.42 -24.40 -2.02
CA ARG A 247 18.66 -24.02 -1.32
C ARG A 247 19.41 -25.23 -0.80
N GLY A 248 18.70 -26.20 -0.22
CA GLY A 248 19.28 -27.45 0.25
C GLY A 248 19.84 -28.34 -0.85
N MET A 249 19.26 -28.32 -2.06
CA MET A 249 19.81 -29.02 -3.22
C MET A 249 21.08 -28.35 -3.74
N ALA A 250 21.11 -27.02 -3.79
CA ALA A 250 22.26 -26.27 -4.27
C ALA A 250 23.51 -26.44 -3.39
N THR A 251 23.35 -26.55 -2.06
CA THR A 251 24.47 -26.71 -1.12
C THR A 251 24.97 -28.14 -0.95
N LYS A 252 24.21 -29.14 -1.42
CA LYS A 252 24.61 -30.57 -1.37
C LYS A 252 25.28 -31.06 -2.66
N ASN A 253 25.22 -30.27 -3.73
CA ASN A 253 25.86 -30.58 -5.02
C ASN A 253 27.30 -30.03 -5.12
N THR A 254 27.90 -29.62 -4.01
CA THR A 254 29.32 -29.27 -3.83
C THR A 254 29.98 -30.24 -2.88
#